data_AF-A0A9J7LQT4-F1
#
_entry.id   AF-A0A9J7LQT4-F1
#
_cell.length_a   1.000
_cell.length_b   1.000
_cell.length_c   1.000
_cell.angle_alpha   90.00
_cell.angle_beta   90.00
_cell.angle_gamma   90.00
#
_symmetry.space_group_name_H-M   'P 1'
#
loop_
_entity.id
_entity.type
_entity.pdbx_description
1 polymer ?
#
loop_
_entity_poly.entity_id
_entity_poly.type
_entity_poly.pdbx_seq_one_letter_code
_entity_poly.pdbx_strand_id
1 'polypeptide(L)'
;MSNKNVRIRFGLLLEAYCRACGAYLKSLVRQVEAQEKLTMLTETLQEREREKKDTTQRERLKFLGEKINQEDYLEALQNFPCPLNPSQLLGKLLIKECKVMKSAKRPLWLNWENPDPMADLYFLNQMIIFKNGDDLRQDMLTIQMIRIMDNIWQTEGLDLRMLPYQCLSAGNCVGMIEVVRNAKTVMQIQRMSGITGTLQLRSDSLHEWIKSKNKGDRSDLTSTLMILLSTTLKVVSHCT
;
A
#
# COMPACT_ATOMS: atom_id res chain seq x y z
N MET A 1 -7.18 -3.52 -19.94
CA MET A 1 -6.89 -3.18 -21.35
C MET A 1 -5.78 -4.02 -22.00
N SER A 2 -4.80 -4.54 -21.25
CA SER A 2 -3.69 -5.36 -21.77
C SER A 2 -4.10 -6.74 -22.33
N ASN A 3 -5.15 -7.37 -21.78
CA ASN A 3 -5.64 -8.67 -22.25
C ASN A 3 -6.43 -8.53 -23.57
N LYS A 4 -5.87 -9.05 -24.67
CA LYS A 4 -6.42 -8.97 -26.03
C LYS A 4 -7.84 -9.54 -26.14
N ASN A 5 -8.18 -10.57 -25.37
CA ASN A 5 -9.48 -11.27 -25.47
C ASN A 5 -10.65 -10.42 -24.98
N VAL A 6 -10.42 -9.49 -24.05
CA VAL A 6 -11.46 -8.62 -23.47
C VAL A 6 -11.27 -7.14 -23.79
N ARG A 7 -10.15 -6.79 -24.45
CA ARG A 7 -9.75 -5.40 -24.70
C ARG A 7 -10.80 -4.60 -25.46
N ILE A 8 -11.41 -5.16 -26.51
CA ILE A 8 -12.42 -4.43 -27.31
C ILE A 8 -13.65 -4.14 -26.46
N ARG A 9 -14.19 -5.17 -25.79
CA ARG A 9 -15.37 -5.03 -24.92
C ARG A 9 -15.15 -4.00 -23.82
N PHE A 10 -14.04 -4.10 -23.09
CA PHE A 10 -13.74 -3.16 -22.01
C PHE A 10 -13.38 -1.77 -22.53
N GLY A 11 -12.74 -1.67 -23.70
CA GLY A 11 -12.45 -0.40 -24.36
C GLY A 11 -13.71 0.38 -24.70
N LEU A 12 -14.68 -0.27 -25.35
CA LEU A 12 -15.97 0.35 -25.69
C LEU A 12 -16.76 0.77 -24.43
N LEU A 13 -16.74 -0.06 -23.39
CA LEU A 13 -17.40 0.27 -22.12
C LEU A 13 -16.75 1.48 -21.45
N LEU A 14 -15.41 1.51 -21.39
CA LEU A 14 -14.67 2.64 -20.82
C LEU A 14 -14.86 3.91 -21.65
N GLU A 15 -14.92 3.81 -22.98
CA GLU A 15 -15.22 4.96 -23.84
C GLU A 15 -16.58 5.57 -23.49
N ALA A 16 -17.63 4.74 -23.44
CA ALA A 16 -18.97 5.19 -23.07
C ALA A 16 -18.99 5.81 -21.66
N TYR A 17 -18.32 5.18 -20.69
CA TYR A 17 -18.19 5.71 -19.33
C TYR A 17 -17.47 7.07 -19.30
N CYS A 18 -16.31 7.20 -19.95
CA CYS A 18 -15.53 8.43 -19.98
C CYS A 18 -16.27 9.58 -20.67
N ARG A 19 -17.12 9.28 -21.67
CA ARG A 19 -18.00 10.29 -22.30
C ARG A 19 -19.09 10.80 -21.37
N ALA A 20 -19.52 10.01 -20.38
CA ALA A 20 -20.67 10.31 -19.52
C ALA A 20 -20.30 10.72 -18.09
N CYS A 21 -19.12 10.38 -17.57
CA CYS A 21 -18.74 10.60 -16.17
C CYS A 21 -18.42 12.08 -15.81
N GLY A 22 -18.50 12.98 -16.79
CA GLY A 22 -18.43 14.43 -16.58
C GLY A 22 -17.09 14.88 -15.98
N ALA A 23 -17.15 15.72 -14.94
CA ALA A 23 -15.97 16.28 -14.30
C ALA A 23 -15.03 15.20 -13.69
N TYR A 24 -15.57 14.03 -13.34
CA TYR A 24 -14.79 12.95 -12.76
C TYR A 24 -13.74 12.39 -13.73
N LEU A 25 -13.92 12.56 -15.05
CA LEU A 25 -12.91 12.20 -16.04
C LEU A 25 -11.56 12.88 -15.76
N LYS A 26 -11.56 14.15 -15.33
CA LYS A 26 -10.32 14.88 -15.00
C LYS A 26 -9.59 14.23 -13.82
N SER A 27 -10.33 13.79 -12.81
CA SER A 27 -9.79 13.06 -11.66
C SER A 27 -9.19 11.71 -12.07
N LEU A 28 -9.84 10.98 -12.98
CA LEU A 28 -9.34 9.71 -13.49
C LEU A 28 -8.06 9.89 -14.31
N VAL A 29 -8.00 10.92 -15.16
CA VAL A 29 -6.78 11.24 -15.94
C VAL A 29 -5.61 11.51 -14.99
N ARG A 30 -5.83 12.30 -13.93
CA ARG A 30 -4.80 12.55 -12.90
C ARG A 30 -4.32 11.28 -12.20
N GLN A 31 -5.21 10.35 -11.90
CA GLN A 31 -4.85 9.04 -11.33
C GLN A 31 -4.03 8.19 -12.31
N VAL A 32 -4.39 8.20 -13.59
CA VAL A 32 -3.66 7.48 -14.64
C VAL A 32 -2.25 8.05 -14.82
N GLU A 33 -2.11 9.38 -14.91
CA GLU A 33 -0.82 10.07 -14.99
C GLU A 33 0.09 9.73 -13.80
N ALA A 34 -0.46 9.80 -12.58
CA ALA A 34 0.27 9.44 -11.37
C ALA A 34 0.76 7.98 -11.42
N GLN A 35 -0.11 7.06 -11.84
CA GLN A 35 0.22 5.64 -11.95
C GLN A 35 1.27 5.36 -13.04
N GLU A 36 1.22 6.06 -14.17
CA GLU A 36 2.22 5.96 -15.24
C GLU A 36 3.60 6.44 -14.74
N LYS A 37 3.66 7.58 -14.03
CA LYS A 37 4.90 8.08 -13.42
C LYS A 37 5.48 7.10 -12.40
N LEU A 38 4.65 6.52 -11.53
CA LEU A 38 5.10 5.50 -10.58
C LEU A 38 5.59 4.22 -11.28
N THR A 39 4.92 3.80 -12.36
CA THR A 39 5.35 2.67 -13.19
C THR A 39 6.74 2.92 -13.77
N MET A 40 6.94 4.04 -14.48
CA MET A 40 8.24 4.40 -15.06
C MET A 40 9.35 4.52 -14.01
N LEU A 41 9.03 5.09 -12.85
CA LEU A 41 9.97 5.22 -11.73
C LEU A 41 10.42 3.86 -11.20
N THR A 42 9.48 2.93 -11.01
CA THR A 42 9.80 1.56 -10.58
C THR A 42 10.59 0.77 -11.62
N GLU A 43 10.29 0.92 -12.91
CA GLU A 43 11.03 0.28 -14.01
C GLU A 43 12.49 0.77 -14.02
N THR A 44 12.69 2.09 -13.95
CA THR A 44 14.04 2.69 -13.90
C THR A 44 14.83 2.23 -12.66
N LEU A 45 14.16 2.09 -11.52
CA LEU A 45 14.77 1.57 -10.28
C LEU A 45 15.19 0.11 -10.43
N GLN A 46 14.32 -0.73 -11.02
CA GLN A 46 14.60 -2.14 -11.25
C GLN A 46 15.74 -2.34 -12.25
N GLU A 47 15.82 -1.53 -13.30
CA GLU A 47 16.92 -1.55 -14.28
C GLU A 47 18.26 -1.19 -13.62
N ARG A 48 18.31 -0.08 -12.88
CA ARG A 48 19.53 0.34 -12.16
C ARG A 48 20.05 -0.70 -11.19
N GLU A 49 19.17 -1.44 -10.52
CA GLU A 49 19.61 -2.51 -9.62
C GLU A 49 20.16 -3.74 -10.33
N ARG A 50 19.66 -4.03 -11.54
CA ARG A 50 20.23 -5.10 -12.37
C ARG A 50 21.65 -4.75 -12.79
N GLU A 51 21.92 -3.47 -13.06
CA GLU A 51 23.26 -2.96 -13.39
C GLU A 51 24.17 -2.81 -12.16
N LYS A 52 23.64 -2.27 -11.05
CA LYS A 52 24.36 -2.02 -9.79
C LYS A 52 23.80 -2.90 -8.68
N LYS A 53 24.38 -4.10 -8.57
CA LYS A 53 23.95 -5.17 -7.65
C LYS A 53 23.93 -4.78 -6.16
N ASP A 54 24.64 -3.73 -5.75
CA ASP A 54 24.76 -3.34 -4.34
C ASP A 54 24.49 -1.84 -4.12
N THR A 55 23.25 -1.42 -4.42
CA THR A 55 22.81 -0.04 -4.16
C THR A 55 22.21 0.05 -2.75
N THR A 56 22.77 0.93 -1.93
CA THR A 56 22.29 1.15 -0.56
C THR A 56 20.89 1.78 -0.55
N GLN A 57 20.13 1.59 0.54
CA GLN A 57 18.81 2.23 0.67
C GLN A 57 18.90 3.76 0.57
N ARG A 58 19.98 4.34 1.07
CA ARG A 58 20.22 5.79 1.01
C ARG A 58 20.37 6.28 -0.44
N GLU A 59 21.09 5.54 -1.28
CA GLU A 59 21.25 5.86 -2.69
C GLU A 59 19.95 5.69 -3.47
N ARG A 60 19.17 4.64 -3.18
CA ARG A 60 17.83 4.46 -3.76
C ARG A 60 16.92 5.65 -3.44
N LEU A 61 16.91 6.10 -2.19
CA LEU A 61 16.12 7.25 -1.76
C LEU A 61 16.62 8.56 -2.35
N LYS A 62 17.94 8.72 -2.49
CA LYS A 62 18.51 9.88 -3.17
C LYS A 62 18.03 9.96 -4.62
N PHE A 63 18.11 8.85 -5.36
CA PHE A 63 17.62 8.79 -6.73
C PHE A 63 16.10 8.99 -6.83
N LEU A 64 15.34 8.37 -5.93
CA LEU A 64 13.89 8.55 -5.84
C LEU A 64 13.55 10.04 -5.66
N GLY A 65 14.24 10.72 -4.75
CA GLY A 65 14.07 12.15 -4.53
C GLY A 65 14.47 13.01 -5.74
N GLU A 66 15.60 12.71 -6.38
CA GLU A 66 16.05 13.39 -7.61
C GLU A 66 15.02 13.27 -8.74
N LYS A 67 14.44 12.08 -8.93
CA LYS A 67 13.41 11.84 -9.95
C LYS A 67 12.08 12.50 -9.63
N ILE A 68 11.61 12.36 -8.40
CA ILE A 68 10.32 12.94 -7.99
C ILE A 68 10.38 14.47 -7.99
N ASN A 69 11.53 15.08 -7.71
CA ASN A 69 11.70 16.54 -7.75
C ASN A 69 11.68 17.13 -9.17
N GLN A 70 11.62 16.30 -10.22
CA GLN A 70 11.37 16.79 -11.57
C GLN A 70 9.93 17.34 -11.65
N GLU A 71 9.74 18.47 -12.34
CA GLU A 71 8.48 19.22 -12.36
C GLU A 71 7.29 18.37 -12.81
N ASP A 72 7.50 17.52 -13.82
CA ASP A 72 6.51 16.60 -14.36
C ASP A 72 6.09 15.49 -13.38
N TYR A 73 6.98 15.09 -12.46
CA TYR A 73 6.65 14.14 -11.39
C TYR A 73 5.93 14.82 -10.23
N LEU A 74 6.37 16.01 -9.83
CA LEU A 74 5.71 16.79 -8.76
C LEU A 74 4.27 17.15 -9.13
N GLU A 75 4.05 17.52 -10.40
CA GLU A 75 2.71 17.81 -10.90
C GLU A 75 1.84 16.56 -10.88
N ALA A 76 2.32 15.42 -11.38
CA ALA A 76 1.52 14.20 -11.48
C ALA A 76 1.26 13.51 -10.13
N LEU A 77 2.22 13.52 -9.21
CA LEU A 77 2.18 12.73 -7.97
C LEU A 77 1.62 13.51 -6.76
N GLN A 78 1.01 14.67 -6.95
CA GLN A 78 0.46 15.47 -5.85
C GLN A 78 -0.92 16.03 -6.17
N ASN A 79 -1.72 16.26 -5.13
CA ASN A 79 -3.07 16.84 -5.22
C ASN A 79 -3.98 16.08 -6.21
N PHE A 80 -4.08 14.76 -6.05
CA PHE A 80 -4.95 13.92 -6.88
C PHE A 80 -5.75 12.93 -6.02
N PRO A 81 -6.97 12.52 -6.45
CA PRO A 81 -7.78 11.59 -5.65
C PRO A 81 -7.12 10.22 -5.54
N CYS A 82 -7.13 9.63 -4.35
CA CYS A 82 -6.53 8.33 -4.08
C CYS A 82 -7.23 7.21 -4.89
N PRO A 83 -6.51 6.40 -5.68
CA PRO A 83 -7.12 5.29 -6.43
C PRO A 83 -7.74 4.20 -5.53
N LEU A 84 -7.23 4.02 -4.31
CA LEU A 84 -7.78 3.06 -3.34
C LEU A 84 -9.07 3.55 -2.67
N ASN A 85 -9.26 4.87 -2.58
CA ASN A 85 -10.46 5.49 -2.02
C ASN A 85 -10.63 6.90 -2.61
N PRO A 86 -11.49 7.07 -3.65
CA PRO A 86 -11.65 8.35 -4.33
C PRO A 86 -12.17 9.51 -3.45
N SER A 87 -12.70 9.22 -2.26
CA SER A 87 -13.11 10.24 -1.28
C SER A 87 -11.94 10.89 -0.56
N GLN A 88 -10.72 10.35 -0.71
CA GLN A 88 -9.50 10.88 -0.11
C GLN A 88 -8.64 11.56 -1.17
N LEU A 89 -8.11 12.74 -0.85
CA LEU A 89 -7.15 13.45 -1.69
C LEU A 89 -5.73 13.15 -1.21
N LEU A 90 -4.84 12.81 -2.13
CA LEU A 90 -3.40 12.69 -1.86
C LEU A 90 -2.77 14.05 -2.09
N GLY A 91 -2.30 14.69 -1.02
CA GLY A 91 -1.71 16.04 -1.06
C GLY A 91 -0.25 16.03 -1.53
N LYS A 92 0.62 16.68 -0.76
CA LYS A 92 2.07 16.73 -1.04
C LYS A 92 2.73 15.40 -0.73
N LEU A 93 3.65 14.95 -1.58
CA LEU A 93 4.38 13.71 -1.34
C LEU A 93 5.54 13.93 -0.36
N LEU A 94 5.56 13.20 0.75
CA LEU A 94 6.58 13.22 1.79
C LEU A 94 7.76 12.33 1.41
N ILE A 95 8.61 12.79 0.49
CA ILE A 95 9.74 12.03 -0.06
C ILE A 95 10.66 11.45 1.05
N LYS A 96 10.89 12.21 2.14
CA LYS A 96 11.73 11.79 3.27
C LYS A 96 11.20 10.56 4.00
N GLU A 97 9.89 10.32 3.93
CA GLU A 97 9.21 9.20 4.58
C GLU A 97 8.94 8.03 3.63
N CYS A 98 9.16 8.24 2.33
CA CYS A 98 9.06 7.20 1.31
C CYS A 98 10.20 6.18 1.45
N LYS A 99 9.96 4.93 1.01
CA LYS A 99 10.95 3.83 1.06
C LYS A 99 10.85 2.96 -0.18
N VAL A 100 11.98 2.53 -0.72
CA VAL A 100 12.02 1.40 -1.65
C VAL A 100 12.16 0.13 -0.83
N MET A 101 11.20 -0.79 -0.89
CA MET A 101 11.23 -1.99 -0.05
C MET A 101 12.20 -3.03 -0.63
N LYS A 102 12.78 -3.87 0.23
CA LYS A 102 13.83 -4.84 -0.15
C LYS A 102 13.33 -6.08 -0.91
N SER A 103 12.02 -6.19 -1.20
CA SER A 103 11.47 -7.36 -1.89
C SER A 103 11.96 -7.49 -3.33
N ALA A 104 11.85 -8.68 -3.92
CA ALA A 104 12.32 -8.96 -5.28
C ALA A 104 11.79 -7.98 -6.36
N LYS A 105 10.59 -7.41 -6.18
CA LYS A 105 9.97 -6.47 -7.12
C LYS A 105 10.12 -5.00 -6.74
N ARG A 106 10.81 -4.70 -5.63
CA ARG A 106 11.11 -3.33 -5.16
C ARG A 106 9.90 -2.39 -5.13
N PRO A 107 8.83 -2.73 -4.41
CA PRO A 107 7.68 -1.86 -4.30
C PRO A 107 8.04 -0.57 -3.58
N LEU A 108 7.33 0.50 -3.94
CA LEU A 108 7.50 1.82 -3.35
C LEU A 108 6.53 1.97 -2.20
N TRP A 109 7.04 2.20 -1.01
CA TRP A 109 6.28 2.76 0.10
C TRP A 109 6.23 4.26 -0.08
N LEU A 110 5.05 4.79 -0.35
CA LEU A 110 4.80 6.20 -0.62
C LEU A 110 3.96 6.78 0.51
N ASN A 111 4.25 8.02 0.89
CA ASN A 111 3.53 8.72 1.95
C ASN A 111 3.16 10.13 1.49
N TRP A 112 1.88 10.46 1.49
CA TRP A 112 1.36 11.78 1.15
C TRP A 112 0.80 12.49 2.38
N GLU A 113 0.91 13.80 2.45
CA GLU A 113 0.11 14.62 3.37
C GLU A 113 -1.38 14.48 3.02
N ASN A 114 -2.22 14.44 4.05
CA ASN A 114 -3.67 14.55 3.89
C ASN A 114 -4.04 16.04 3.90
N PRO A 115 -4.50 16.63 2.78
CA PRO A 115 -4.82 18.05 2.70
C PRO A 115 -6.18 18.41 3.31
N ASP A 116 -6.92 17.43 3.86
CA ASP A 116 -8.19 17.68 4.54
C ASP A 116 -7.98 18.62 5.74
N PRO A 117 -8.76 19.70 5.89
CA PRO A 117 -8.64 20.61 7.03
C PRO A 117 -8.79 19.93 8.39
N MET A 118 -9.52 18.82 8.44
CA MET A 118 -9.77 17.99 9.62
C MET A 118 -8.86 16.75 9.66
N ALA A 119 -7.75 16.73 8.92
CA ALA A 119 -6.81 15.61 8.91
C ALA A 119 -6.30 15.23 10.30
N ASP A 120 -6.18 16.19 11.22
CA ASP A 120 -5.82 16.00 12.63
C ASP A 120 -6.80 15.08 13.40
N LEU A 121 -8.08 15.06 13.01
CA LEU A 121 -9.12 14.22 13.62
C LEU A 121 -9.12 12.78 13.07
N TYR A 122 -8.45 12.55 11.94
CA TYR A 122 -8.34 11.25 11.29
C TYR A 122 -6.87 10.85 11.16
N PHE A 123 -6.28 11.10 10.00
CA PHE A 123 -4.88 10.82 9.73
C PHE A 123 -4.25 11.97 8.94
N LEU A 124 -3.12 12.47 9.46
CA LEU A 124 -2.30 13.53 8.86
C LEU A 124 -1.69 13.18 7.51
N ASN A 125 -1.53 11.89 7.23
CA ASN A 125 -0.86 11.41 6.04
C ASN A 125 -1.55 10.16 5.51
N GLN A 126 -1.38 9.83 4.22
CA GLN A 126 -1.90 8.62 3.59
C GLN A 126 -0.74 7.82 3.00
N MET A 127 -0.60 6.57 3.45
CA MET A 127 0.48 5.69 3.06
C MET A 127 -0.02 4.58 2.12
N ILE A 128 0.68 4.39 1.00
CA ILE A 128 0.33 3.39 -0.01
C ILE A 128 1.60 2.66 -0.43
N ILE A 129 1.50 1.34 -0.59
CA ILE A 129 2.51 0.51 -1.24
C ILE A 129 2.14 0.40 -2.71
N PHE A 130 2.98 0.93 -3.59
CA PHE A 130 2.88 0.74 -5.03
C PHE A 130 3.72 -0.47 -5.45
N LYS A 131 3.11 -1.42 -6.16
CA LYS A 131 3.74 -2.63 -6.66
C LYS A 131 3.75 -2.65 -8.18
N ASN A 132 4.91 -2.94 -8.74
CA ASN A 132 5.10 -3.22 -10.17
C ASN A 132 5.85 -4.54 -10.35
N GLY A 133 5.22 -5.50 -11.03
CA GLY A 133 5.74 -6.83 -11.31
C GLY A 133 5.08 -7.96 -10.51
N ASP A 134 4.07 -7.67 -9.69
CA ASP A 134 3.26 -8.64 -8.94
C ASP A 134 1.79 -8.55 -9.39
N ASP A 135 1.14 -9.70 -9.63
CA ASP A 135 -0.29 -9.75 -9.96
C ASP A 135 -1.15 -9.71 -8.69
N LEU A 136 -1.74 -8.54 -8.41
CA LEU A 136 -2.56 -8.31 -7.21
C LEU A 136 -4.01 -8.78 -7.32
N ARG A 137 -4.42 -9.40 -8.43
CA ARG A 137 -5.82 -9.82 -8.61
C ARG A 137 -6.25 -10.87 -7.58
N GLN A 138 -5.35 -11.80 -7.22
CA GLN A 138 -5.62 -12.81 -6.21
C GLN A 138 -5.75 -12.19 -4.80
N ASP A 139 -4.86 -11.26 -4.45
CA ASP A 139 -4.91 -10.55 -3.17
C ASP A 139 -6.17 -9.71 -3.05
N MET A 140 -6.54 -8.99 -4.11
CA MET A 140 -7.77 -8.19 -4.16
C MET A 140 -9.01 -9.04 -3.93
N LEU A 141 -9.13 -10.20 -4.58
CA LEU A 141 -10.23 -11.13 -4.37
C LEU A 141 -10.25 -11.69 -2.94
N THR A 142 -9.08 -12.07 -2.41
CA THR A 142 -8.99 -12.63 -1.05
C THR A 142 -9.44 -11.62 0.00
N ILE A 143 -8.99 -10.37 -0.12
CA ILE A 143 -9.41 -9.28 0.76
C ILE A 143 -10.91 -9.02 0.64
N GLN A 144 -11.47 -9.05 -0.58
CA GLN A 144 -12.91 -8.91 -0.78
C GLN A 144 -13.69 -10.02 -0.07
N MET A 145 -13.23 -11.27 -0.13
CA MET A 145 -13.86 -12.38 0.62
C MET A 145 -13.80 -12.16 2.12
N ILE A 146 -12.66 -11.66 2.65
CA ILE A 146 -12.55 -11.31 4.08
C ILE A 146 -13.55 -10.22 4.47
N ARG A 147 -13.77 -9.19 3.63
CA ARG A 147 -14.81 -8.16 3.88
C ARG A 147 -16.21 -8.76 3.97
N ILE A 148 -16.52 -9.70 3.08
CA ILE A 148 -17.83 -10.36 3.07
C ILE A 148 -17.99 -11.19 4.36
N MET A 149 -16.97 -11.96 4.77
CA MET A 149 -17.01 -12.72 6.02
C MET A 149 -17.18 -11.83 7.23
N ASP A 150 -16.42 -10.73 7.30
CA ASP A 150 -16.50 -9.74 8.37
C ASP A 150 -17.90 -9.12 8.49
N ASN A 151 -18.50 -8.74 7.35
CA ASN A 151 -19.88 -8.23 7.32
C ASN A 151 -20.90 -9.27 7.81
N ILE A 152 -20.74 -10.54 7.44
CA ILE A 152 -21.62 -11.62 7.91
C ILE A 152 -21.50 -11.78 9.43
N TRP A 153 -20.28 -11.86 9.96
CA TRP A 153 -20.07 -11.99 11.40
C TRP A 153 -20.63 -10.80 12.17
N GLN A 154 -20.40 -9.56 11.71
CA GLN A 154 -20.95 -8.37 12.35
C GLN A 154 -22.49 -8.35 12.32
N THR A 155 -23.11 -8.80 11.24
CA THR A 155 -24.59 -8.89 11.14
C THR A 155 -25.17 -9.87 12.16
N GLU A 156 -24.44 -10.94 12.48
CA GLU A 156 -24.80 -11.93 13.51
C GLU A 156 -24.35 -11.50 14.92
N GLY A 157 -23.88 -10.26 15.10
CA GLY A 157 -23.45 -9.72 16.41
C GLY A 157 -22.07 -10.18 16.86
N LEU A 158 -21.25 -10.73 15.96
CA LEU A 158 -19.89 -11.20 16.24
C LEU A 158 -18.84 -10.21 15.70
N ASP A 159 -18.29 -9.35 16.57
CA ASP A 159 -17.17 -8.46 16.22
C ASP A 159 -15.82 -9.18 16.38
N LEU A 160 -15.29 -9.71 15.28
CA LEU A 160 -13.96 -10.34 15.23
C LEU A 160 -12.82 -9.36 14.93
N ARG A 161 -13.10 -8.05 14.84
CA ARG A 161 -12.09 -7.00 14.60
C ARG A 161 -11.24 -7.24 13.36
N MET A 162 -11.85 -7.70 12.26
CA MET A 162 -11.14 -7.94 11.01
C MET A 162 -10.68 -6.63 10.36
N LEU A 163 -9.55 -6.67 9.65
CA LEU A 163 -8.92 -5.48 9.08
C LEU A 163 -8.62 -5.66 7.58
N PRO A 164 -9.67 -5.68 6.73
CA PRO A 164 -9.53 -5.88 5.29
C PRO A 164 -9.09 -4.61 4.56
N TYR A 165 -7.79 -4.31 4.64
CA TYR A 165 -7.12 -3.18 3.97
C TYR A 165 -7.40 -3.11 2.46
N GLN A 166 -7.30 -1.93 1.86
CA GLN A 166 -7.53 -1.76 0.41
C GLN A 166 -6.39 -2.36 -0.43
N CYS A 167 -6.77 -3.04 -1.52
CA CYS A 167 -5.87 -3.57 -2.52
C CYS A 167 -6.52 -3.38 -3.89
N LEU A 168 -5.80 -2.79 -4.83
CA LEU A 168 -6.28 -2.51 -6.18
C LEU A 168 -5.27 -3.01 -7.20
N SER A 169 -5.72 -3.89 -8.10
CA SER A 169 -5.01 -4.19 -9.34
C SER A 169 -5.40 -3.15 -10.39
N ALA A 170 -4.44 -2.32 -10.78
CA ALA A 170 -4.68 -1.15 -11.63
C ALA A 170 -4.11 -1.30 -13.05
N GLY A 171 -3.35 -2.37 -13.31
CA GLY A 171 -2.76 -2.65 -14.61
C GLY A 171 -2.25 -4.09 -14.70
N ASN A 172 -1.48 -4.38 -15.74
CA ASN A 172 -0.86 -5.70 -15.89
C ASN A 172 0.28 -5.85 -14.87
N CYS A 173 0.05 -6.64 -13.82
CA CYS A 173 1.00 -6.80 -12.70
C CYS A 173 1.40 -5.47 -12.02
N VAL A 174 0.53 -4.48 -12.07
CA VAL A 174 0.70 -3.18 -11.39
C VAL A 174 -0.50 -2.95 -10.47
N GLY A 175 -0.23 -2.43 -9.28
CA GLY A 175 -1.30 -2.07 -8.37
C GLY A 175 -0.84 -1.42 -7.08
N MET A 176 -1.80 -1.15 -6.21
CA MET A 176 -1.64 -0.37 -4.99
C MET A 176 -2.23 -1.12 -3.81
N ILE A 177 -1.60 -0.97 -2.65
CA ILE A 177 -2.04 -1.59 -1.39
C ILE A 177 -2.00 -0.53 -0.30
N GLU A 178 -3.09 -0.42 0.46
CA GLU A 178 -3.16 0.45 1.62
C GLU A 178 -2.18 -0.02 2.69
N VAL A 179 -1.43 0.93 3.26
CA VAL A 179 -0.61 0.64 4.42
C VAL A 179 -1.46 0.67 5.67
N VAL A 180 -1.46 -0.45 6.38
CA VAL A 180 -1.99 -0.54 7.73
C VAL A 180 -1.07 0.19 8.71
N ARG A 181 -1.59 1.24 9.33
CA ARG A 181 -0.85 2.09 10.29
C ARG A 181 -0.50 1.31 11.55
N ASN A 182 0.62 1.67 12.17
CA ASN A 182 1.10 1.08 13.43
C ASN A 182 1.27 -0.45 13.42
N ALA A 183 1.24 -1.09 12.24
CA ALA A 183 1.44 -2.52 12.11
C ALA A 183 2.93 -2.88 12.04
N LYS A 184 3.26 -4.06 12.58
CA LYS A 184 4.56 -4.71 12.43
C LYS A 184 4.35 -6.18 12.09
N THR A 185 5.25 -6.74 11.29
CA THR A 185 5.24 -8.18 11.06
C THR A 185 5.69 -8.91 12.33
N VAL A 186 5.24 -10.15 12.52
CA VAL A 186 5.70 -10.99 13.63
C VAL A 186 7.23 -11.11 13.64
N MET A 187 7.85 -11.25 12.46
CA MET A 187 9.31 -11.28 12.34
C MET A 187 9.98 -9.97 12.78
N GLN A 188 9.40 -8.81 12.46
CA GLN A 188 9.93 -7.53 12.95
C GLN A 188 9.89 -7.45 14.47
N ILE A 189 8.81 -7.95 15.09
CA ILE A 189 8.67 -7.99 16.56
C ILE A 189 9.75 -8.90 17.17
N GLN A 190 9.95 -10.10 16.63
CA GLN A 190 10.97 -11.03 17.13
C GLN A 190 12.40 -10.51 16.97
N ARG A 191 12.68 -9.79 15.87
CA ARG A 191 13.98 -9.11 15.67
C ARG A 191 14.24 -8.04 16.73
N MET A 192 13.21 -7.34 17.19
CA MET A 192 13.34 -6.35 18.27
C MET A 192 13.70 -7.01 19.60
N SER A 193 13.31 -8.27 19.81
CA SER A 193 13.66 -9.07 21.00
C SER A 193 15.04 -9.74 20.90
N GLY A 194 15.88 -9.37 19.92
CA GLY A 194 17.26 -9.84 19.77
C GLY A 194 17.45 -11.07 18.90
N ILE A 195 16.39 -11.58 18.26
CA ILE A 195 16.50 -12.79 17.41
C ILE A 195 16.78 -12.41 15.96
N THR A 196 17.86 -12.97 15.40
CA THR A 196 18.29 -12.71 14.01
C THR A 196 17.98 -13.84 13.03
N GLY A 197 17.61 -15.04 13.51
CA GLY A 197 17.35 -16.23 12.69
C GLY A 197 15.86 -16.51 12.41
N THR A 198 15.55 -17.02 11.21
CA THR A 198 14.18 -17.35 10.76
C THR A 198 13.53 -18.55 11.48
N LEU A 199 14.32 -19.37 12.16
CA LEU A 199 13.86 -20.60 12.85
C LEU A 199 13.74 -20.45 14.38
N GLN A 200 14.21 -19.34 14.94
CA GLN A 200 14.13 -19.07 16.37
C GLN A 200 12.87 -18.25 16.65
N LEU A 201 11.71 -18.90 16.75
CA LEU A 201 10.49 -18.22 17.19
C LEU A 201 10.42 -18.31 18.71
N ARG A 202 10.71 -17.20 19.40
CA ARG A 202 10.36 -17.07 20.82
C ARG A 202 8.84 -16.91 20.94
N SER A 203 8.21 -17.82 21.67
CA SER A 203 6.76 -17.82 21.88
C SER A 203 6.29 -16.66 22.76
N ASP A 204 7.14 -16.17 23.66
CA ASP A 204 6.86 -15.09 24.61
C ASP A 204 7.02 -13.67 24.01
N SER A 205 7.89 -13.50 23.02
CA SER A 205 8.25 -12.19 22.47
C SER A 205 7.05 -11.41 21.93
N LEU A 206 6.08 -12.10 21.33
CA LEU A 206 4.86 -11.46 20.84
C LEU A 206 3.97 -10.98 21.99
N HIS A 207 3.82 -11.81 23.03
CA HIS A 207 3.06 -11.46 24.22
C HIS A 207 3.69 -10.28 24.98
N GLU A 208 5.01 -10.30 25.17
CA GLU A 208 5.76 -9.20 25.79
C GLU A 208 5.61 -7.90 25.01
N TRP A 209 5.68 -7.97 23.68
CA TRP A 209 5.49 -6.81 22.82
C TRP A 209 4.08 -6.22 22.98
N ILE A 210 3.04 -7.07 22.94
CA ILE A 210 1.65 -6.64 23.16
C ILE A 210 1.52 -6.01 24.55
N LYS A 211 2.03 -6.66 25.60
CA LYS A 211 1.97 -6.15 26.97
C LYS A 211 2.69 -4.81 27.12
N SER A 212 3.83 -4.65 26.45
CA SER A 212 4.60 -3.39 26.48
C SER A 212 3.86 -2.21 25.83
N LYS A 213 2.98 -2.49 24.87
CA LYS A 213 2.19 -1.49 24.15
C LYS A 213 0.85 -1.18 24.80
N ASN A 214 0.31 -2.11 25.59
CA ASN A 214 -0.97 -1.97 26.28
C ASN A 214 -0.76 -2.01 27.81
N LYS A 215 -0.12 -0.98 28.36
CA LYS A 215 0.14 -0.88 29.82
C LYS A 215 -1.06 -0.39 30.64
N GLY A 216 -2.21 -0.14 30.00
CA GLY A 216 -3.46 0.36 30.62
C GLY A 216 -4.53 -0.73 30.80
N ASP A 217 -5.69 -0.33 31.33
CA ASP A 217 -6.82 -1.23 31.58
C ASP A 217 -7.39 -1.81 30.27
N ARG A 218 -8.05 -2.98 30.35
CA ARG A 218 -8.42 -3.83 29.20
C ARG A 218 -9.35 -3.16 28.16
N SER A 219 -9.86 -1.97 28.39
CA SER A 219 -10.75 -1.23 27.48
C SER A 219 -10.05 -0.66 26.24
N ASP A 220 -8.72 -0.46 26.29
CA ASP A 220 -7.95 0.16 25.19
C ASP A 220 -7.26 -0.86 24.25
N LEU A 221 -7.65 -2.14 24.33
CA LEU A 221 -7.10 -3.20 23.45
C LEU A 221 -7.37 -2.96 21.96
N THR A 222 -8.25 -2.02 21.61
CA THR A 222 -8.51 -1.58 20.24
C THR A 222 -7.29 -0.99 19.53
N SER A 223 -6.27 -0.55 20.27
CA SER A 223 -5.11 0.13 19.68
C SER A 223 -3.97 -0.79 19.22
N THR A 224 -3.94 -2.08 19.62
CA THR A 224 -2.71 -2.88 19.42
C THR A 224 -2.88 -4.36 19.06
N LEU A 225 -4.07 -4.84 18.73
CA LEU A 225 -4.21 -6.20 18.18
C LEU A 225 -4.30 -6.19 16.65
N MET A 226 -3.21 -5.80 15.99
CA MET A 226 -3.02 -5.99 14.55
C MET A 226 -1.88 -6.98 14.30
N ILE A 227 -2.02 -8.20 14.83
CA ILE A 227 -1.29 -9.32 14.28
C ILE A 227 -2.00 -9.65 12.98
N LEU A 228 -1.42 -9.22 11.86
CA LEU A 228 -1.83 -9.62 10.52
C LEU A 228 -2.10 -11.13 10.53
N LEU A 229 -3.38 -11.52 10.42
CA LEU A 229 -3.77 -12.90 10.11
C LEU A 229 -3.02 -13.26 8.82
N SER A 230 -1.98 -14.06 9.02
CA SER A 230 -0.89 -14.27 8.09
C SER A 230 -1.28 -15.29 7.01
N THR A 231 -2.49 -15.23 6.49
CA THR A 231 -2.93 -16.12 5.40
C THR A 231 -2.74 -15.48 4.02
N THR A 232 -2.48 -14.17 3.92
CA THR A 232 -1.92 -13.50 2.73
C THR A 232 -0.40 -13.27 2.85
N LEU A 233 0.31 -14.29 3.35
CA LEU A 233 1.76 -14.34 3.61
C LEU A 233 2.67 -14.28 2.36
N LYS A 234 2.23 -13.65 1.27
CA LYS A 234 3.13 -13.24 0.16
C LYS A 234 3.29 -11.73 0.04
N VAL A 235 2.34 -10.93 0.53
CA VAL A 235 2.35 -9.49 0.27
C VAL A 235 3.31 -8.72 1.18
N VAL A 236 3.39 -9.10 2.46
CA VAL A 236 4.19 -8.37 3.45
C VAL A 236 5.44 -9.13 3.89
N SER A 237 5.44 -10.46 3.88
CA SER A 237 6.60 -11.29 4.29
C SER A 237 7.84 -11.08 3.42
N HIS A 238 7.66 -10.74 2.14
CA HIS A 238 8.79 -10.52 1.23
C HIS A 238 9.27 -9.06 1.21
N CYS A 239 8.60 -8.15 1.93
CA CYS A 239 8.85 -6.72 1.85
C CYS A 239 9.69 -6.13 2.99
N THR A 240 10.21 -6.95 3.91
CA THR A 240 11.04 -6.51 5.06
C THR A 240 12.35 -7.27 5.19
#